data_AF-A0A8J5JUD5-F1
#
_entry.id   AF-A0A8J5JUD5-F1
#
_cell.length_a   1.000
_cell.length_b   1.000
_cell.length_c   1.000
_cell.angle_alpha   90.00
_cell.angle_beta   90.00
_cell.angle_gamma   90.00
#
_symmetry.space_group_name_H-M   'P 1'
#
loop_
_entity.id
_entity.type
_entity.pdbx_description
1 polymer ?
#
loop_
_entity_poly.entity_id
_entity_poly.type
_entity_poly.pdbx_seq_one_letter_code
_entity_poly.pdbx_strand_id
1 'polypeptide(L)'
;MFTTAVRGMSSMIVKRPWKIRLPKRLKGGFIEKWGDYWVTVAQDYKEVAYDVVKDSRKQPFKASMVMSLIAGYMYAVKTNPDEMEFQDTLQRYMNESAMLSEKIRNKEVDAHFNYMIDCYNHGLVRRLSLGFCSILWVDNYSKVCGVFKSRCEYLKPRLLTFHERIMDVGFLGSWWIIDKKMEEFDINLEEWTETDAEIR
;
A
#
# COMPACT_ATOMS: atom_id res chain seq x y z
N MET A 1 -39.60 0.42 29.87
CA MET A 1 -40.68 0.44 28.85
C MET A 1 -40.49 1.50 27.75
N PHE A 2 -39.69 2.55 27.92
CA PHE A 2 -39.48 3.59 26.88
C PHE A 2 -38.54 3.19 25.72
N THR A 3 -37.77 2.12 25.84
CA THR A 3 -36.80 1.69 24.82
C THR A 3 -37.41 0.88 23.67
N THR A 4 -38.57 0.25 23.88
CA THR A 4 -39.26 -0.57 22.87
C THR A 4 -40.10 0.25 21.89
N ALA A 5 -40.73 1.35 22.34
CA ALA A 5 -41.53 2.21 21.47
C ALA A 5 -40.69 2.99 20.44
N VAL A 6 -39.52 3.50 20.86
CA VAL A 6 -38.57 4.20 19.96
C VAL A 6 -37.99 3.26 18.89
N ARG A 7 -37.82 1.97 19.22
CA ARG A 7 -37.40 0.92 18.27
C ARG A 7 -38.43 0.68 17.15
N GLY A 8 -39.72 0.75 17.46
CA GLY A 8 -40.80 0.55 16.48
C GLY A 8 -40.97 1.72 15.49
N MET A 9 -40.72 2.95 15.94
CA MET A 9 -40.83 4.15 15.09
C MET A 9 -39.67 4.26 14.08
N SER A 10 -38.46 3.86 14.49
CA SER A 10 -37.28 3.86 13.62
C SER A 10 -37.42 2.86 12.45
N SER A 11 -38.05 1.70 12.66
CA SER A 11 -38.24 0.72 11.57
C SER A 11 -39.31 1.14 10.56
N MET A 12 -40.33 1.92 10.97
CA MET A 12 -41.36 2.44 10.05
C MET A 12 -40.84 3.54 9.12
N ILE A 13 -39.94 4.41 9.60
CA ILE A 13 -39.35 5.49 8.78
C ILE A 13 -38.40 4.93 7.72
N VAL A 14 -37.73 3.82 8.03
CA VAL A 14 -36.81 3.13 7.09
C VAL A 14 -37.59 2.50 5.93
N LYS A 15 -38.73 1.85 6.21
CA LYS A 15 -39.55 1.15 5.20
C LYS A 15 -40.35 2.06 4.26
N ARG A 16 -40.33 3.38 4.44
CA ARG A 16 -41.08 4.28 3.56
C ARG A 16 -40.32 4.45 2.24
N PRO A 17 -40.85 3.99 1.09
CA PRO A 17 -40.18 4.16 -0.18
C PRO A 17 -40.15 5.64 -0.52
N TRP A 18 -38.97 6.13 -0.91
CA TRP A 18 -38.85 7.44 -1.53
C TRP A 18 -39.63 7.43 -2.84
N LYS A 19 -40.53 8.39 -3.04
CA LYS A 19 -41.26 8.54 -4.30
C LYS A 19 -41.03 9.94 -4.81
N ILE A 20 -40.43 10.07 -5.99
CA ILE A 20 -40.32 11.36 -6.67
C ILE A 20 -41.71 11.68 -7.23
N ARG A 21 -42.23 12.87 -6.93
CA ARG A 21 -43.45 13.38 -7.58
C ARG A 21 -43.04 14.21 -8.80
N LEU A 22 -43.12 13.62 -9.99
CA LEU A 22 -42.87 14.35 -11.23
C LEU A 22 -44.15 15.06 -11.74
N PRO A 23 -44.02 16.25 -12.36
CA PRO A 23 -45.15 16.95 -12.97
C PRO A 23 -45.73 16.15 -14.13
N LYS A 24 -47.07 16.22 -14.32
CA LYS A 24 -47.83 15.39 -15.28
C LYS A 24 -47.30 15.42 -16.74
N ARG A 25 -46.52 16.44 -17.11
CA ARG A 25 -45.92 16.64 -18.44
C ARG A 25 -44.71 15.75 -18.74
N LEU A 26 -44.04 15.23 -17.70
CA LEU A 26 -42.84 14.39 -17.81
C LEU A 26 -43.13 12.91 -17.49
N LYS A 27 -44.41 12.57 -17.27
CA LYS A 27 -44.85 11.21 -16.99
C LYS A 27 -44.81 10.35 -18.27
N GLY A 28 -44.20 9.18 -18.18
CA GLY A 28 -44.09 8.14 -19.20
C GLY A 28 -42.79 8.18 -20.01
N GLY A 29 -41.93 9.18 -19.81
CA GLY A 29 -40.70 9.38 -20.59
C GLY A 29 -39.44 8.74 -20.01
N PHE A 30 -38.34 8.80 -20.76
CA PHE A 30 -37.00 8.35 -20.32
C PHE A 30 -36.55 8.99 -18.99
N ILE A 31 -36.95 10.24 -18.72
CA ILE A 31 -36.58 10.98 -17.51
C ILE A 31 -37.25 10.39 -16.26
N GLU A 32 -38.50 9.92 -16.36
CA GLU A 32 -39.18 9.26 -15.23
C GLU A 32 -38.52 7.91 -14.93
N LYS A 33 -38.24 7.11 -15.96
CA LYS A 33 -37.53 5.82 -15.78
C LYS A 33 -36.14 6.00 -15.17
N TRP A 34 -35.40 7.04 -15.57
CA TRP A 34 -34.08 7.34 -15.01
C TRP A 34 -34.17 7.82 -13.56
N GLY A 35 -35.15 8.67 -13.24
CA GLY A 35 -35.44 9.10 -11.87
C GLY A 35 -35.84 7.93 -10.97
N ASP A 36 -36.76 7.08 -11.42
CA ASP A 36 -37.20 5.88 -10.70
C ASP A 36 -36.04 4.91 -10.49
N TYR A 37 -35.16 4.74 -11.47
CA TYR A 37 -33.94 3.93 -11.33
C TYR A 37 -33.05 4.44 -10.18
N TRP A 38 -32.74 5.74 -10.14
CA TRP A 38 -31.93 6.31 -9.07
C TRP A 38 -32.60 6.23 -7.70
N VAL A 39 -33.94 6.33 -7.66
CA VAL A 39 -34.71 6.14 -6.43
C VAL A 39 -34.61 4.72 -5.92
N THR A 40 -34.73 3.72 -6.80
CA THR A 40 -34.56 2.31 -6.45
C THR A 40 -33.15 2.06 -5.94
N VAL A 41 -32.12 2.53 -6.66
CA VAL A 41 -30.73 2.41 -6.21
C VAL A 41 -30.52 3.04 -4.83
N ALA A 42 -31.05 4.25 -4.60
CA ALA A 42 -30.95 4.91 -3.30
C ALA A 42 -31.69 4.15 -2.18
N GLN A 43 -32.83 3.52 -2.49
CA GLN A 43 -33.56 2.68 -1.54
C GLN A 43 -32.77 1.42 -1.18
N ASP A 44 -32.18 0.75 -2.17
CA ASP A 44 -31.38 -0.47 -1.97
C ASP A 44 -30.17 -0.18 -1.06
N TYR A 45 -29.42 0.89 -1.31
CA TYR A 45 -28.29 1.27 -0.45
C TYR A 45 -28.73 1.68 0.97
N LYS A 46 -29.90 2.32 1.12
CA LYS A 46 -30.45 2.66 2.44
C LYS A 46 -30.82 1.39 3.23
N GLU A 47 -31.44 0.41 2.58
CA GLU A 47 -31.80 -0.86 3.20
C GLU A 47 -30.54 -1.63 3.63
N VAL A 48 -29.53 -1.71 2.75
CA VAL A 48 -28.21 -2.27 3.09
C VAL A 48 -27.59 -1.55 4.29
N ALA A 49 -27.57 -0.21 4.31
CA ALA A 49 -27.00 0.54 5.44
C ALA A 49 -27.75 0.27 6.76
N TYR A 50 -29.08 0.15 6.70
CA TYR A 50 -29.88 -0.19 7.88
C TYR A 50 -29.57 -1.59 8.40
N ASP A 51 -29.49 -2.57 7.50
CA ASP A 51 -29.17 -3.95 7.87
C ASP A 51 -27.75 -4.09 8.39
N VAL A 52 -26.76 -3.37 7.82
CA VAL A 52 -25.40 -3.30 8.35
C VAL A 52 -25.39 -2.78 9.79
N VAL A 53 -26.12 -1.71 10.10
CA VAL A 53 -26.22 -1.18 11.48
C VAL A 53 -26.89 -2.18 12.42
N LYS A 54 -27.97 -2.81 11.95
CA LYS A 54 -28.72 -3.80 12.73
C LYS A 54 -27.86 -5.03 13.04
N ASP A 55 -27.13 -5.54 12.05
CA ASP A 55 -26.27 -6.72 12.19
C ASP A 55 -25.00 -6.41 13.00
N SER A 56 -24.45 -5.20 12.84
CA SER A 56 -23.35 -4.73 13.69
C SER A 56 -23.72 -4.69 15.18
N ARG A 57 -24.98 -4.34 15.49
CA ARG A 57 -25.48 -4.39 16.88
C ARG A 57 -25.74 -5.81 17.37
N LYS A 58 -26.09 -6.75 16.49
CA LYS A 58 -26.30 -8.16 16.86
C LYS A 58 -24.97 -8.88 17.14
N GLN A 59 -23.93 -8.62 16.34
CA GLN A 59 -22.64 -9.29 16.42
C GLN A 59 -21.49 -8.26 16.43
N PRO A 60 -21.28 -7.54 17.56
CA PRO A 60 -20.33 -6.43 17.63
C PRO A 60 -18.88 -6.86 17.39
N PHE A 61 -18.51 -8.08 17.79
CA PHE A 61 -17.14 -8.58 17.58
C PHE A 61 -16.81 -8.74 16.09
N LYS A 62 -17.68 -9.37 15.31
CA LYS A 62 -17.47 -9.55 13.86
C LYS A 62 -17.46 -8.22 13.12
N ALA A 63 -18.38 -7.32 13.48
CA ALA A 63 -18.43 -5.99 12.90
C ALA A 63 -17.15 -5.18 13.21
N SER A 64 -16.66 -5.24 14.46
CA SER A 64 -15.39 -4.63 14.85
C SER A 64 -14.21 -5.15 14.03
N MET A 65 -14.12 -6.47 13.84
CA MET A 65 -13.05 -7.07 13.05
C MET A 65 -13.07 -6.58 11.59
N VAL A 66 -14.24 -6.58 10.94
CA VAL A 66 -14.38 -6.12 9.56
C VAL A 66 -14.08 -4.62 9.43
N MET A 67 -14.60 -3.79 10.35
CA MET A 67 -14.31 -2.36 10.37
C MET A 67 -12.82 -2.08 10.56
N SER A 68 -12.15 -2.84 11.44
CA SER A 68 -10.71 -2.71 11.65
C SER A 68 -9.91 -3.09 10.41
N LEU A 69 -10.31 -4.13 9.68
CA LEU A 69 -9.67 -4.50 8.41
C LEU A 69 -9.84 -3.43 7.33
N ILE A 70 -11.05 -2.88 7.19
CA ILE A 70 -11.31 -1.79 6.23
C ILE A 70 -10.51 -0.55 6.61
N ALA A 71 -10.53 -0.16 7.88
CA ALA A 71 -9.77 0.98 8.37
C ALA A 71 -8.26 0.78 8.18
N GLY A 72 -7.74 -0.42 8.51
CA GLY A 72 -6.34 -0.79 8.30
C GLY A 72 -5.93 -0.77 6.83
N TYR A 73 -6.78 -1.29 5.94
CA TYR A 73 -6.55 -1.23 4.49
C TYR A 73 -6.52 0.21 3.98
N MET A 74 -7.51 1.03 4.36
CA MET A 74 -7.55 2.45 3.97
C MET A 74 -6.35 3.22 4.52
N TYR A 75 -5.91 2.90 5.74
CA TYR A 75 -4.70 3.46 6.34
C TYR A 75 -3.46 3.06 5.53
N ALA A 76 -3.30 1.77 5.22
CA ALA A 76 -2.17 1.26 4.45
C ALA A 76 -2.10 1.83 3.03
N VAL A 77 -3.25 2.04 2.38
CA VAL A 77 -3.30 2.72 1.07
C VAL A 77 -2.86 4.17 1.18
N LYS A 78 -3.25 4.87 2.25
CA LYS A 78 -2.87 6.26 2.48
C LYS A 78 -1.38 6.40 2.82
N THR A 79 -0.81 5.45 3.55
CA THR A 79 0.60 5.43 3.97
C THR A 79 1.49 4.63 3.03
N ASN A 80 1.06 4.32 1.81
CA ASN A 80 1.88 3.55 0.88
C ASN A 80 3.06 4.40 0.38
N PRO A 81 4.33 4.01 0.64
CA PRO A 81 5.48 4.86 0.35
C PRO A 81 5.73 5.06 -1.15
N ASP A 82 6.26 6.24 -1.49
CA ASP A 82 6.59 6.64 -2.87
C ASP A 82 8.06 6.37 -3.26
N GLU A 83 8.36 6.37 -4.56
CA GLU A 83 9.74 6.26 -5.07
C GLU A 83 10.58 7.47 -4.63
N MET A 84 10.00 8.66 -4.59
CA MET A 84 10.68 9.86 -4.09
C MET A 84 11.03 9.73 -2.60
N GLU A 85 10.13 9.15 -1.81
CA GLU A 85 10.34 8.92 -0.38
C GLU A 85 11.43 7.86 -0.14
N PHE A 86 11.53 6.86 -1.01
CA PHE A 86 12.66 5.93 -1.01
C PHE A 86 13.98 6.65 -1.27
N GLN A 87 14.06 7.48 -2.31
CA GLN A 87 15.29 8.19 -2.67
C GLN A 87 15.73 9.15 -1.55
N ASP A 88 14.79 9.85 -0.92
CA ASP A 88 15.06 10.70 0.24
C ASP A 88 15.61 9.87 1.42
N THR A 89 14.98 8.74 1.72
CA THR A 89 15.41 7.84 2.80
C THR A 89 16.80 7.26 2.52
N LEU A 90 17.06 6.81 1.30
CA LEU A 90 18.37 6.33 0.87
C LEU A 90 19.44 7.42 1.03
N GLN A 91 19.18 8.63 0.54
CA GLN A 91 20.12 9.74 0.65
C GLN A 91 20.39 10.10 2.12
N ARG A 92 19.34 10.11 2.96
CA ARG A 92 19.47 10.36 4.40
C ARG A 92 20.36 9.32 5.07
N TYR A 93 20.12 8.02 4.84
CA TYR A 93 20.93 6.96 5.42
C TYR A 93 22.37 6.94 4.90
N MET A 94 22.58 7.25 3.62
CA MET A 94 23.93 7.44 3.08
C MET A 94 24.66 8.59 3.76
N ASN A 95 23.96 9.72 4.02
CA ASN A 95 24.56 10.85 4.72
C ASN A 95 24.92 10.49 6.17
N GLU A 96 24.02 9.81 6.90
CA GLU A 96 24.27 9.33 8.27
C GLU A 96 25.45 8.35 8.31
N SER A 97 25.48 7.39 7.38
CA SER A 97 26.58 6.45 7.19
C SER A 97 27.91 7.14 6.84
N ALA A 98 27.89 8.24 6.10
CA ALA A 98 29.07 9.02 5.76
C ALA A 98 29.64 9.84 6.93
N MET A 99 28.88 10.03 8.03
CA MET A 99 29.41 10.66 9.24
C MET A 99 30.33 9.72 10.03
N LEU A 100 30.24 8.42 9.79
CA LEU A 100 31.11 7.41 10.39
C LEU A 100 32.41 7.26 9.59
N SER A 101 33.48 6.91 10.29
CA SER A 101 34.74 6.56 9.64
C SER A 101 34.62 5.22 8.92
N GLU A 102 35.29 5.06 7.78
CA GLU A 102 35.30 3.82 6.99
C GLU A 102 35.75 2.59 7.78
N LYS A 103 36.51 2.78 8.87
CA LYS A 103 37.01 1.68 9.71
C LYS A 103 35.92 1.01 10.55
N ILE A 104 34.96 1.78 11.04
CA ILE A 104 33.90 1.30 11.95
C ILE A 104 32.62 0.95 11.19
N ARG A 105 32.48 1.38 9.94
CA ARG A 105 31.27 1.18 9.14
C ARG A 105 31.18 -0.25 8.59
N ASN A 106 29.97 -0.77 8.55
CA ASN A 106 29.66 -2.03 7.88
C ASN A 106 29.83 -1.92 6.35
N LYS A 107 30.83 -2.62 5.80
CA LYS A 107 31.12 -2.60 4.36
C LYS A 107 30.02 -3.20 3.49
N GLU A 108 29.28 -4.18 3.99
CA GLU A 108 28.20 -4.81 3.22
C GLU A 108 27.04 -3.84 3.01
N VAL A 109 26.68 -3.10 4.07
CA VAL A 109 25.62 -2.08 4.02
C VAL A 109 26.03 -0.94 3.10
N ASP A 110 27.27 -0.48 3.21
CA ASP A 110 27.81 0.58 2.35
C ASP A 110 27.86 0.17 0.86
N ALA A 111 28.30 -1.05 0.57
CA ALA A 111 28.26 -1.61 -0.78
C ALA A 111 26.83 -1.72 -1.32
N HIS A 112 25.87 -2.09 -0.47
CA HIS A 112 24.45 -2.14 -0.83
C HIS A 112 23.88 -0.75 -1.15
N PHE A 113 24.19 0.27 -0.36
CA PHE A 113 23.79 1.65 -0.64
C PHE A 113 24.37 2.17 -1.96
N ASN A 114 25.67 1.93 -2.19
CA ASN A 114 26.32 2.28 -3.46
C ASN A 114 25.71 1.53 -4.65
N TYR A 115 25.41 0.25 -4.50
CA TYR A 115 24.71 -0.51 -5.55
C TYR A 115 23.33 0.09 -5.88
N MET A 116 22.57 0.50 -4.85
CA MET A 116 21.26 1.12 -5.06
C MET A 116 21.36 2.47 -5.77
N ILE A 117 22.28 3.36 -5.36
CA ILE A 117 22.46 4.66 -6.02
C ILE A 117 22.88 4.49 -7.49
N ASP A 118 23.75 3.52 -7.78
CA ASP A 118 24.15 3.18 -9.15
C ASP A 118 22.97 2.70 -9.98
N CYS A 119 22.10 1.85 -9.41
CA CYS A 119 20.87 1.41 -10.08
C CYS A 119 19.94 2.58 -10.41
N TYR A 120 19.81 3.56 -9.53
CA TYR A 120 19.04 4.79 -9.77
C TYR A 120 19.68 5.66 -10.85
N ASN A 121 21.00 5.88 -10.78
CA ASN A 121 21.76 6.67 -11.75
C ASN A 121 21.65 6.08 -13.17
N HIS A 122 21.62 4.75 -13.28
CA HIS A 122 21.42 4.05 -14.55
C HIS A 122 19.95 3.95 -15.00
N GLY A 123 18.98 4.37 -14.18
CA GLY A 123 17.55 4.30 -14.48
C GLY A 123 17.01 2.87 -14.58
N LEU A 124 17.65 1.94 -13.85
CA LEU A 124 17.31 0.51 -13.81
C LEU A 124 16.17 0.21 -12.85
N VAL A 125 15.95 1.07 -11.85
CA VAL A 125 14.93 0.86 -10.82
C VAL A 125 13.52 1.01 -11.38
N ARG A 126 12.62 0.18 -10.85
CA ARG A 126 11.20 0.16 -11.19
C ARG A 126 10.38 0.03 -9.91
N ARG A 127 9.29 0.78 -9.85
CA ARG A 127 8.29 0.70 -8.78
C ARG A 127 6.97 0.12 -9.29
N LEU A 128 6.37 -0.73 -8.47
CA LEU A 128 5.01 -1.25 -8.62
C LEU A 128 4.27 -0.96 -7.32
N SER A 129 3.24 -0.13 -7.41
CA SER A 129 2.31 0.08 -6.30
C SER A 129 1.16 -0.92 -6.42
N LEU A 130 0.98 -1.74 -5.39
CA LEU A 130 -0.15 -2.67 -5.23
C LEU A 130 -1.33 -2.03 -4.47
N GLY A 131 -1.31 -0.70 -4.31
CA GLY A 131 -2.28 0.06 -3.52
C GLY A 131 -1.91 0.16 -2.06
N PHE A 132 -1.82 -0.96 -1.33
CA PHE A 132 -1.50 -0.99 0.11
C PHE A 132 -0.02 -1.24 0.44
N CYS A 133 0.74 -1.72 -0.54
CA CYS A 133 2.19 -1.88 -0.46
C CYS A 133 2.84 -1.47 -1.80
N SER A 134 4.15 -1.26 -1.77
CA SER A 134 4.97 -0.95 -2.94
C SER A 134 6.14 -1.91 -3.03
N ILE A 135 6.51 -2.28 -4.25
CA ILE A 135 7.68 -3.13 -4.52
C ILE A 135 8.63 -2.36 -5.42
N LEU A 136 9.91 -2.38 -5.07
CA LEU A 136 11.02 -1.89 -5.88
C LEU A 136 11.86 -3.07 -6.37
N TRP A 137 12.21 -3.05 -7.66
CA TRP A 137 13.11 -4.05 -8.24
C TRP A 137 14.05 -3.43 -9.27
N VAL A 138 15.13 -4.16 -9.55
CA VAL A 138 16.13 -3.79 -10.56
C VAL A 138 15.84 -4.49 -11.89
N ASP A 139 15.73 -3.69 -12.95
CA ASP A 139 15.63 -4.16 -14.33
C ASP A 139 17.01 -4.29 -14.98
N ASN A 140 17.14 -5.08 -16.04
CA ASN A 140 18.42 -5.25 -16.75
C ASN A 140 18.80 -4.01 -17.60
N TYR A 141 17.80 -3.23 -18.00
CA TYR A 141 17.97 -2.11 -18.92
C TYR A 141 17.14 -0.90 -18.48
N SER A 142 17.63 0.29 -18.83
CA SER A 142 16.90 1.55 -18.61
C SER A 142 15.65 1.65 -19.50
N LYS A 143 14.63 2.40 -19.05
CA LYS A 143 13.38 2.66 -19.80
C LYS A 143 13.64 3.28 -21.17
N VAL A 144 14.69 4.08 -21.28
CA VAL A 144 15.08 4.79 -22.51
C VAL A 144 15.96 3.95 -23.43
N CYS A 145 16.38 2.75 -23.01
CA CYS A 145 17.29 1.91 -23.78
C CYS A 145 16.59 1.26 -24.99
N GLY A 146 16.97 1.68 -26.20
CA GLY A 146 16.42 1.19 -27.47
C GLY A 146 17.11 -0.02 -28.10
N VAL A 147 17.99 -0.72 -27.38
CA VAL A 147 18.78 -1.84 -27.91
C VAL A 147 17.90 -3.06 -28.16
N PHE A 148 18.18 -3.86 -29.19
CA PHE A 148 17.40 -5.07 -29.50
C PHE A 148 17.25 -6.02 -28.28
N LYS A 149 18.31 -6.16 -27.48
CA LYS A 149 18.31 -6.99 -26.27
C LYS A 149 17.27 -6.56 -25.22
N SER A 150 16.94 -5.26 -25.12
CA SER A 150 15.93 -4.77 -24.17
C SER A 150 14.50 -5.03 -24.67
N ARG A 151 14.31 -5.14 -25.98
CA ARG A 151 12.99 -5.35 -26.61
C ARG A 151 12.62 -6.82 -26.78
N CYS A 152 13.61 -7.70 -26.92
CA CYS A 152 13.40 -9.12 -27.16
C CYS A 152 12.69 -9.80 -25.97
N GLU A 153 11.53 -10.41 -26.21
CA GLU A 153 10.71 -11.04 -25.17
C GLU A 153 11.38 -12.27 -24.54
N TYR A 154 12.14 -13.03 -25.32
CA TYR A 154 12.86 -14.22 -24.85
C TYR A 154 14.03 -13.90 -23.90
N LEU A 155 14.52 -12.65 -23.92
CA LEU A 155 15.58 -12.15 -23.04
C LEU A 155 15.03 -11.51 -21.76
N LYS A 156 13.71 -11.40 -21.62
CA LYS A 156 13.08 -10.87 -20.40
C LYS A 156 13.29 -11.83 -19.23
N PRO A 157 13.41 -11.29 -18.00
CA PRO A 157 13.57 -12.12 -16.82
C PRO A 157 12.39 -13.10 -16.67
N ARG A 158 12.70 -14.33 -16.27
CA ARG A 158 11.69 -15.34 -15.97
C ARG A 158 10.93 -14.95 -14.70
N LEU A 159 9.63 -15.22 -14.68
CA LEU A 159 8.78 -14.93 -13.51
C LEU A 159 9.26 -15.67 -12.24
N LEU A 160 9.78 -16.90 -12.39
CA LEU A 160 10.27 -17.69 -11.26
C LEU A 160 11.48 -17.07 -10.56
N THR A 161 12.38 -16.42 -11.29
CA THR A 161 13.61 -15.79 -10.75
C THR A 161 13.40 -14.30 -10.44
N PHE A 162 12.17 -13.81 -10.47
CA PHE A 162 11.88 -12.40 -10.24
C PHE A 162 12.16 -11.98 -8.79
N HIS A 163 11.95 -12.89 -7.83
CA HIS A 163 12.14 -12.63 -6.40
C HIS A 163 13.57 -12.22 -6.03
N GLU A 164 14.58 -12.72 -6.76
CA GLU A 164 16.00 -12.38 -6.55
C GLU A 164 16.33 -10.93 -6.95
N ARG A 165 15.45 -10.27 -7.71
CA ARG A 165 15.67 -8.91 -8.23
C ARG A 165 14.98 -7.84 -7.40
N ILE A 166 14.22 -8.26 -6.38
CA ILE A 166 13.53 -7.34 -5.47
C ILE A 166 14.60 -6.60 -4.66
N MET A 167 14.57 -5.28 -4.75
CA MET A 167 15.47 -4.40 -4.02
C MET A 167 14.87 -4.08 -2.66
N ASP A 168 13.62 -3.63 -2.63
CA ASP A 168 12.93 -3.28 -1.38
C ASP A 168 11.41 -3.47 -1.47
N VAL A 169 10.78 -3.61 -0.31
CA VAL A 169 9.34 -3.69 -0.12
C VAL A 169 8.91 -2.58 0.83
N GLY A 170 8.01 -1.73 0.33
CA GLY A 170 7.42 -0.62 1.05
C GLY A 170 6.07 -0.99 1.63
N PHE A 171 5.89 -0.78 2.94
CA PHE A 171 4.62 -1.01 3.63
C PHE A 171 4.49 -0.08 4.84
N LEU A 172 3.29 0.49 5.03
CA LEU A 172 2.93 1.38 6.15
C LEU A 172 3.86 2.61 6.33
N GLY A 173 4.34 3.20 5.23
CA GLY A 173 5.11 4.45 5.24
C GLY A 173 6.62 4.25 5.40
N SER A 174 7.08 3.01 5.39
CA SER A 174 8.50 2.67 5.56
C SER A 174 8.94 1.64 4.53
N TRP A 175 10.24 1.62 4.24
CA TRP A 175 10.89 0.68 3.35
C TRP A 175 11.66 -0.34 4.17
N TRP A 176 11.22 -1.58 4.16
CA TRP A 176 11.57 -2.53 5.21
C TRP A 176 12.99 -3.08 5.10
N ILE A 177 13.48 -3.30 3.87
CA ILE A 177 14.81 -3.91 3.68
C ILE A 177 15.90 -2.88 3.98
N ILE A 178 15.74 -1.65 3.49
CA ILE A 178 16.70 -0.58 3.76
C ILE A 178 16.72 -0.19 5.25
N ASP A 179 15.56 -0.10 5.91
CA ASP A 179 15.48 0.20 7.35
C ASP A 179 16.20 -0.88 8.17
N LYS A 180 15.96 -2.15 7.86
CA LYS A 180 16.65 -3.27 8.53
C LYS A 180 18.16 -3.25 8.32
N LYS A 181 18.61 -2.90 7.10
CA LYS A 181 20.04 -2.79 6.81
C LYS A 181 20.70 -1.60 7.51
N MET A 182 19.93 -0.55 7.76
CA MET A 182 20.42 0.62 8.49
C MET A 182 20.62 0.32 9.98
N GLU A 183 19.94 -0.66 10.59
CA GLU A 183 20.14 -1.00 12.01
C GLU A 183 21.57 -1.47 12.35
N GLU A 184 22.29 -2.07 11.39
CA GLU A 184 23.62 -2.67 11.60
C GLU A 184 24.74 -1.92 10.85
N PHE A 185 24.50 -0.67 10.46
CA PHE A 185 25.43 0.11 9.63
C PHE A 185 26.73 0.50 10.35
N ASP A 186 26.72 0.55 11.68
CA ASP A 186 27.83 0.95 12.56
C ASP A 186 28.62 -0.24 13.12
N ILE A 187 28.30 -1.47 12.69
CA ILE A 187 28.99 -2.69 13.12
C ILE A 187 29.90 -3.17 11.98
N ASN A 188 31.21 -2.97 12.12
CA ASN A 188 32.19 -3.61 11.23
C ASN A 188 32.69 -4.93 11.81
N LEU A 189 32.25 -6.06 11.23
CA LEU A 189 32.67 -7.40 11.65
C LEU A 189 34.18 -7.63 11.49
N GLU A 190 34.84 -6.96 10.53
CA GLU A 190 36.29 -7.14 10.31
C GLU A 190 37.12 -6.72 11.53
N GLU A 191 36.67 -5.75 12.33
CA GLU A 191 37.37 -5.28 13.52
C GLU A 191 37.56 -6.38 14.58
N TRP A 192 36.69 -7.39 14.59
CA TRP A 192 36.62 -8.41 15.63
C TRP A 192 37.27 -9.73 15.22
N THR A 193 37.59 -9.88 13.92
CA THR A 193 38.15 -11.14 13.39
C THR A 193 39.56 -11.47 13.90
N GLU A 194 40.37 -10.45 14.20
CA GLU A 194 41.72 -10.64 14.76
C GLU A 194 41.69 -10.95 16.26
N THR A 195 40.77 -10.31 17.00
CA THR A 195 40.66 -10.43 18.46
C THR A 195 40.12 -11.81 18.89
N ASP A 196 39.19 -12.40 18.13
CA ASP A 196 38.67 -13.74 18.39
C ASP A 196 39.70 -14.86 18.16
N ALA A 197 40.74 -14.60 17.34
CA ALA A 197 41.84 -15.53 17.12
C ALA A 197 42.87 -15.52 18.26
N GLU A 198 42.99 -14.42 19.01
CA GLU A 198 43.89 -14.30 20.17
C GLU A 198 43.27 -14.79 21.48
N ILE A 199 41.93 -14.81 21.58
CA ILE A 199 41.20 -15.22 22.79
C ILE A 199 40.88 -16.73 22.83
N ARG A 200 41.16 -17.46 21.73
CA ARG A 200 40.88 -18.90 21.58
C ARG A 200 42.14 -19.76 21.69
#